data_AF-A0A0X8JUG7-F1
#
_entry.id   AF-A0A0X8JUG7-F1
#
_cell.length_a   1.000
_cell.length_b   1.000
_cell.length_c   1.000
_cell.angle_alpha   90.00
_cell.angle_beta   90.00
_cell.angle_gamma   90.00
#
_symmetry.space_group_name_H-M   'P 1'
#
loop_
_entity.id
_entity.type
_entity.pdbx_description
1 polymer ?
#
loop_
_entity_poly.entity_id
_entity_poly.type
_entity_poly.pdbx_seq_one_letter_code
_entity_poly.pdbx_strand_id
1 'polypeptide(L)'
;MKKIITLFIILAMFTVSCGKKVKVDKSKCLTPEGLNEMLKEYYSHAGGPHGNTDSFDENYERFLQIHATIGCEINKGNVKEKFEGFEESRRASGKENLILTDKATYPLDILKTYKLNLTYKTFEEQRKHIDEYAQMQKELENLDPNKLEQETVKTYNEISKLISKENLKNSDVSLVGPNVNVAHILQGDYEWNY
;
A
#
# COMPACT_ATOMS: atom_id res chain seq x y z
N MET A 1 23.60 -25.40 30.69
CA MET A 1 22.16 -25.45 30.36
C MET A 1 21.47 -24.07 30.27
N LYS A 2 21.85 -23.03 31.03
CA LYS A 2 21.22 -21.69 30.90
C LYS A 2 21.50 -20.94 29.58
N LYS A 3 22.66 -21.14 28.93
CA LYS A 3 23.02 -20.43 27.68
C LYS A 3 22.33 -20.93 26.41
N ILE A 4 21.83 -22.18 26.41
CA ILE A 4 21.16 -22.77 25.24
C ILE A 4 19.69 -22.31 25.18
N ILE A 5 19.04 -22.12 26.33
CA ILE A 5 17.64 -21.67 26.41
C ILE A 5 17.48 -20.24 25.89
N THR A 6 18.44 -19.35 26.16
CA THR A 6 18.41 -17.97 25.65
C THR A 6 18.55 -17.89 24.12
N LEU A 7 19.31 -18.80 23.51
CA LEU A 7 19.51 -18.84 22.06
C LEU A 7 18.23 -19.29 21.32
N PHE A 8 17.46 -20.20 21.91
CA PHE A 8 16.17 -20.65 21.35
C PHE A 8 15.07 -19.60 21.44
N ILE A 9 15.09 -18.72 22.45
CA ILE A 9 14.12 -17.61 22.56
C ILE A 9 14.40 -16.54 21.49
N ILE A 10 15.67 -16.28 21.17
CA ILE A 10 16.04 -15.34 20.10
C ILE A 10 15.78 -15.95 18.72
N LEU A 11 16.00 -17.26 18.53
CA LEU A 11 15.63 -17.94 17.28
C LEU A 11 14.11 -18.04 17.08
N ALA A 12 13.34 -18.20 18.16
CA ALA A 12 11.87 -18.25 18.11
C ALA A 12 11.23 -16.89 17.78
N MET A 13 11.93 -15.78 18.02
CA MET A 13 11.51 -14.46 17.51
C MET A 13 11.67 -14.34 15.99
N PHE A 14 12.44 -15.22 15.33
CA PHE A 14 12.60 -15.26 13.87
C PHE A 14 11.72 -16.31 13.17
N THR A 15 10.86 -17.03 13.89
CA THR A 15 10.10 -18.15 13.32
C THR A 15 8.60 -18.11 13.58
N VAL A 16 7.91 -16.97 13.46
CA VAL A 16 6.49 -16.95 13.00
C VAL A 16 6.12 -15.58 12.40
N SER A 17 6.66 -15.23 11.24
CA SER A 17 5.78 -14.69 10.18
C SER A 17 5.74 -15.72 9.07
N CYS A 18 5.10 -16.86 9.35
CA CYS A 18 4.46 -17.63 8.28
C CYS A 18 3.16 -16.93 7.88
N GLY A 19 3.25 -15.63 7.58
CA GLY A 19 2.21 -14.93 6.86
C GLY A 19 1.97 -15.64 5.53
N LYS A 20 0.70 -15.85 5.18
CA LYS A 20 0.33 -16.44 3.89
C LYS A 20 0.88 -15.54 2.79
N LYS A 21 1.89 -16.02 2.06
CA LYS A 21 2.46 -15.29 0.91
C LYS A 21 1.35 -14.93 -0.08
N VAL A 22 1.35 -13.69 -0.52
CA VAL A 22 0.43 -13.21 -1.55
C VAL A 22 0.91 -13.66 -2.93
N LYS A 23 -0.03 -13.92 -3.85
CA LYS A 23 0.32 -14.27 -5.22
C LYS A 23 0.71 -12.99 -5.97
N VAL A 24 1.91 -12.96 -6.53
CA VAL A 24 2.46 -11.80 -7.22
C VAL A 24 3.20 -12.22 -8.49
N ASP A 25 3.05 -11.43 -9.56
CA ASP A 25 3.93 -11.51 -10.72
C ASP A 25 5.24 -10.78 -10.39
N LYS A 26 6.26 -11.56 -10.01
CA LYS A 26 7.56 -11.00 -9.59
C LYS A 26 8.28 -10.26 -10.70
N SER A 27 7.98 -10.52 -11.98
CA SER A 27 8.62 -9.83 -13.10
C SER A 27 8.22 -8.35 -13.20
N LYS A 28 7.10 -7.97 -12.56
CA LYS A 28 6.59 -6.59 -12.53
C LYS A 28 6.99 -5.81 -11.27
N CYS A 29 7.67 -6.45 -10.31
CA CYS A 29 8.09 -5.77 -9.08
C CYS A 29 9.25 -4.81 -9.37
N LEU A 30 9.14 -3.59 -8.89
CA LEU A 30 10.15 -2.55 -9.06
C LEU A 30 11.06 -2.49 -7.83
N THR A 31 12.32 -2.10 -8.04
CA THR A 31 13.19 -1.62 -6.96
C THR A 31 12.76 -0.21 -6.55
N PRO A 32 13.25 0.33 -5.41
CA PRO A 32 13.00 1.72 -5.06
C PRO A 32 13.42 2.71 -6.16
N GLU A 33 14.55 2.46 -6.82
CA GLU A 33 15.02 3.29 -7.94
C GLU A 33 14.09 3.17 -9.15
N GLY A 34 13.68 1.95 -9.51
CA GLY A 34 12.77 1.72 -10.64
C GLY A 34 11.37 2.30 -10.40
N LEU A 35 10.87 2.27 -9.16
CA LEU A 35 9.61 2.92 -8.79
C LEU A 35 9.70 4.44 -8.97
N ASN A 36 10.80 5.04 -8.48
CA ASN A 36 11.06 6.47 -8.64
C ASN A 36 11.23 6.88 -10.12
N GLU A 37 11.92 6.09 -10.94
CA GLU A 37 12.07 6.34 -12.38
C GLU A 37 10.73 6.31 -13.11
N MET A 38 9.91 5.29 -12.85
CA MET A 38 8.56 5.18 -13.42
C MET A 38 7.69 6.38 -13.03
N LEU A 39 7.81 6.88 -11.81
CA LEU A 39 7.04 8.04 -11.34
C LEU A 39 7.54 9.35 -11.94
N LYS A 40 8.86 9.53 -12.05
CA LYS A 40 9.42 10.68 -12.78
C LYS A 40 8.92 10.73 -14.21
N GLU A 41 8.87 9.58 -14.90
CA GLU A 41 8.29 9.50 -16.24
C GLU A 41 6.80 9.89 -16.22
N TYR A 42 6.00 9.27 -15.34
CA TYR A 42 4.57 9.55 -15.18
C TYR A 42 4.29 11.05 -14.90
N TYR A 43 5.06 11.69 -14.02
CA TYR A 43 4.89 13.10 -13.68
C TYR A 43 5.51 14.04 -14.72
N SER A 44 6.51 13.62 -15.49
CA SER A 44 7.03 14.41 -16.61
C SER A 44 5.99 14.60 -17.72
N HIS A 45 5.05 13.66 -17.84
CA HIS A 45 3.90 13.74 -18.73
C HIS A 45 2.68 14.43 -18.10
N ALA A 46 2.74 14.78 -16.81
CA ALA A 46 1.73 15.62 -16.14
C ALA A 46 1.95 17.09 -16.51
N GLY A 47 1.81 17.40 -17.79
CA GLY A 47 2.04 18.73 -18.37
C GLY A 47 0.85 19.68 -18.19
N GLY A 48 0.69 20.28 -17.02
CA GLY A 48 -0.18 21.44 -16.80
C GLY A 48 -1.61 21.15 -16.32
N PRO A 49 -2.54 22.13 -16.40
CA PRO A 49 -3.82 22.13 -15.68
C PRO A 49 -4.82 21.02 -16.06
N HIS A 50 -4.46 20.13 -16.98
CA HIS A 50 -5.30 19.05 -17.49
C HIS A 50 -4.82 17.63 -17.11
N GLY A 51 -3.74 17.50 -16.32
CA GLY A 51 -3.28 16.20 -15.79
C GLY A 51 -2.34 15.42 -16.72
N ASN A 52 -2.04 14.17 -16.34
CA ASN A 52 -1.21 13.23 -17.11
C ASN A 52 -1.88 12.87 -18.45
N THR A 53 -1.12 12.92 -19.55
CA THR A 53 -1.63 12.68 -20.93
C THR A 53 -1.47 11.23 -21.41
N ASP A 54 -0.98 10.33 -20.57
CA ASP A 54 -0.71 8.95 -20.96
C ASP A 54 -2.01 8.17 -21.18
N SER A 55 -1.93 7.16 -22.04
CA SER A 55 -3.06 6.30 -22.34
C SER A 55 -3.50 5.48 -21.12
N PHE A 56 -4.74 4.99 -21.16
CA PHE A 56 -5.22 4.04 -20.15
C PHE A 56 -4.32 2.81 -20.06
N ASP A 57 -3.84 2.28 -21.19
CA ASP A 57 -3.01 1.08 -21.20
C ASP A 57 -1.65 1.29 -20.54
N GLU A 58 -1.00 2.44 -20.77
CA GLU A 58 0.26 2.80 -20.10
C GLU A 58 0.05 2.95 -18.59
N ASN A 59 -0.99 3.68 -18.17
CA ASN A 59 -1.32 3.84 -16.76
C ASN A 59 -1.73 2.53 -16.10
N TYR A 60 -2.37 1.62 -16.83
CA TYR A 60 -2.70 0.28 -16.34
C TYR A 60 -1.45 -0.58 -16.12
N GLU A 61 -0.46 -0.53 -17.02
CA GLU A 61 0.79 -1.26 -16.82
C GLU A 61 1.58 -0.74 -15.62
N ARG A 62 1.65 0.59 -15.44
CA ARG A 62 2.26 1.19 -14.24
C ARG A 62 1.54 0.77 -12.97
N PHE A 63 0.21 0.77 -12.99
CA PHE A 63 -0.59 0.25 -11.88
C PHE A 63 -0.26 -1.21 -11.55
N LEU A 64 -0.14 -2.08 -12.56
CA LEU A 64 0.26 -3.47 -12.33
C LEU A 64 1.65 -3.57 -11.70
N GLN A 65 2.59 -2.71 -12.09
CA GLN A 65 3.92 -2.65 -11.48
C GLN A 65 3.87 -2.20 -10.01
N ILE A 66 3.09 -1.16 -9.69
CA ILE A 66 2.90 -0.68 -8.32
C ILE A 66 2.26 -1.77 -7.45
N HIS A 67 1.17 -2.37 -7.92
CA HIS A 67 0.48 -3.46 -7.20
C HIS A 67 1.37 -4.70 -7.04
N ALA A 68 2.16 -5.05 -8.05
CA ALA A 68 3.13 -6.13 -7.93
C ALA A 68 4.22 -5.79 -6.90
N THR A 69 4.72 -4.55 -6.90
CA THR A 69 5.74 -4.08 -5.95
C THR A 69 5.25 -4.19 -4.51
N ILE A 70 4.03 -3.73 -4.21
CA ILE A 70 3.38 -3.90 -2.89
C ILE A 70 3.36 -5.39 -2.49
N GLY A 71 2.92 -6.28 -3.40
CA GLY A 71 2.86 -7.72 -3.12
C GLY A 71 4.23 -8.36 -2.90
N CYS A 72 5.25 -7.89 -3.62
CA CYS A 72 6.63 -8.32 -3.43
C CYS A 72 7.15 -7.92 -2.06
N GLU A 73 6.93 -6.68 -1.62
CA GLU A 73 7.35 -6.23 -0.29
C GLU A 73 6.58 -6.94 0.84
N ILE A 74 5.26 -7.13 0.70
CA ILE A 74 4.48 -7.95 1.65
C ILE A 74 5.10 -9.35 1.80
N ASN A 75 5.52 -9.97 0.69
CA ASN A 75 6.15 -11.30 0.70
C ASN A 75 7.56 -11.35 1.29
N LYS A 76 8.24 -10.20 1.44
CA LYS A 76 9.52 -10.12 2.17
C LYS A 76 9.31 -10.11 3.70
N GLY A 77 8.08 -9.87 4.16
CA GLY A 77 7.74 -9.74 5.57
C GLY A 77 8.03 -8.34 6.12
N ASN A 78 7.99 -8.20 7.45
CA ASN A 78 8.24 -6.96 8.19
C ASN A 78 7.29 -5.80 7.84
N VAL A 79 6.06 -6.12 7.42
CA VAL A 79 5.07 -5.10 7.00
C VAL A 79 4.78 -4.13 8.15
N LYS A 80 4.59 -4.67 9.35
CA LYS A 80 4.31 -3.87 10.55
C LYS A 80 5.46 -2.90 10.83
N GLU A 81 6.70 -3.38 10.82
CA GLU A 81 7.90 -2.60 11.09
C GLU A 81 8.09 -1.48 10.05
N LYS A 82 7.76 -1.73 8.77
CA LYS A 82 7.78 -0.70 7.72
C LYS A 82 6.73 0.38 7.94
N PHE A 83 5.53 -0.01 8.36
CA PHE A 83 4.44 0.94 8.64
C PHE A 83 4.73 1.76 9.90
N GLU A 84 5.28 1.13 10.94
CA GLU A 84 5.73 1.82 12.16
C GLU A 84 6.91 2.76 11.88
N GLY A 85 7.89 2.33 11.05
CA GLY A 85 8.99 3.18 10.61
C GLY A 85 8.53 4.41 9.82
N PHE A 86 7.46 4.28 9.03
CA PHE A 86 6.82 5.44 8.41
C PHE A 86 6.29 6.42 9.46
N GLU A 87 5.53 5.96 10.45
CA GLU A 87 5.02 6.81 11.52
C GLU A 87 6.15 7.49 12.31
N GLU A 88 7.22 6.76 12.62
CA GLU A 88 8.40 7.29 13.29
C GLU A 88 9.09 8.39 12.48
N SER A 89 9.23 8.22 11.15
CA SER A 89 9.79 9.26 10.29
C SER A 89 8.93 10.53 10.28
N ARG A 90 7.60 10.40 10.35
CA ARG A 90 6.69 11.55 10.48
C ARG A 90 6.88 12.27 11.82
N ARG A 91 7.04 11.55 12.93
CA ARG A 91 7.41 12.15 14.23
C ARG A 91 8.75 12.88 14.17
N ALA A 92 9.75 12.27 13.55
CA ALA A 92 11.10 12.84 13.42
C ALA A 92 11.11 14.12 12.57
N SER A 93 10.20 14.26 11.61
CA SER A 93 10.04 15.48 10.80
C SER A 93 9.44 16.69 11.54
N GLY A 94 9.24 16.59 12.86
CA GLY A 94 8.74 17.69 13.70
C GLY A 94 7.21 17.79 13.77
N LYS A 95 6.48 16.77 13.31
CA LYS A 95 5.02 16.70 13.50
C LYS A 95 4.70 16.27 14.92
N GLU A 96 4.45 17.23 15.81
CA GLU A 96 4.10 16.96 17.22
C GLU A 96 2.73 16.27 17.37
N ASN A 97 1.78 16.56 16.48
CA ASN A 97 0.45 15.94 16.45
C ASN A 97 0.26 15.15 15.17
N LEU A 98 0.39 13.83 15.23
CA LEU A 98 0.15 12.96 14.08
C LEU A 98 -1.32 12.92 13.72
N ILE A 99 -1.64 13.24 12.46
CA ILE A 99 -2.97 13.02 11.89
C ILE A 99 -3.07 11.61 11.30
N LEU A 100 -4.26 11.18 10.86
CA LEU A 100 -4.49 9.84 10.31
C LEU A 100 -3.48 9.46 9.21
N THR A 101 -3.12 10.41 8.35
CA THR A 101 -2.16 10.18 7.25
C THR A 101 -0.70 10.08 7.67
N ASP A 102 -0.41 10.29 8.96
CA ASP A 102 0.92 10.16 9.53
C ASP A 102 1.08 8.88 10.36
N LYS A 103 0.00 8.11 10.57
CA LYS A 103 0.00 6.90 11.41
C LYS A 103 0.42 5.66 10.64
N ALA A 104 0.88 4.64 11.36
CA ALA A 104 1.21 3.33 10.81
C ALA A 104 0.02 2.62 10.15
N THR A 105 -1.21 3.01 10.47
CA THR A 105 -2.42 2.48 9.81
C THR A 105 -2.70 3.12 8.45
N TYR A 106 -2.07 4.25 8.11
CA TYR A 106 -2.29 4.96 6.85
C TYR A 106 -2.12 4.10 5.59
N PRO A 107 -1.08 3.26 5.45
CA PRO A 107 -0.94 2.46 4.24
C PRO A 107 -2.06 1.42 4.09
N LEU A 108 -2.55 0.86 5.21
CA LEU A 108 -3.72 -0.02 5.20
C LEU A 108 -5.00 0.74 4.85
N ASP A 109 -5.15 1.97 5.33
CA ASP A 109 -6.25 2.86 4.94
C ASP A 109 -6.30 3.07 3.43
N ILE A 110 -5.14 3.41 2.83
CA ILE A 110 -5.01 3.56 1.38
C ILE A 110 -5.46 2.29 0.64
N LEU A 111 -5.00 1.11 1.06
CA LEU A 111 -5.39 -0.14 0.42
C LEU A 111 -6.90 -0.42 0.58
N LYS A 112 -7.48 -0.22 1.77
CA LYS A 112 -8.91 -0.46 1.98
C LYS A 112 -9.78 0.52 1.20
N THR A 113 -9.41 1.81 1.20
CA THR A 113 -10.04 2.85 0.37
C THR A 113 -9.95 2.47 -1.10
N TYR A 114 -8.80 2.01 -1.57
CA TYR A 114 -8.60 1.60 -2.95
C TYR A 114 -9.49 0.42 -3.34
N LYS A 115 -9.62 -0.58 -2.46
CA LYS A 115 -10.55 -1.71 -2.65
C LYS A 115 -11.99 -1.22 -2.81
N LEU A 116 -12.44 -0.27 -2.00
CA LEU A 116 -13.79 0.29 -2.12
C LEU A 116 -13.95 1.04 -3.45
N ASN A 117 -12.97 1.83 -3.86
CA ASN A 117 -13.02 2.52 -5.16
C ASN A 117 -13.08 1.53 -6.34
N LEU A 118 -12.35 0.42 -6.28
CA LEU A 118 -12.41 -0.65 -7.28
C LEU A 118 -13.76 -1.38 -7.30
N THR A 119 -14.41 -1.46 -6.15
CA THR A 119 -15.74 -2.08 -6.01
C THR A 119 -16.82 -1.14 -6.55
N TYR A 120 -16.77 0.13 -6.13
CA TYR A 120 -17.67 1.20 -6.50
C TYR A 120 -17.00 2.08 -7.55
N LYS A 121 -16.88 1.56 -8.77
CA LYS A 121 -16.01 2.05 -9.84
C LYS A 121 -16.16 3.55 -10.22
N THR A 122 -17.24 4.22 -9.84
CA THR A 122 -17.54 5.62 -10.19
C THR A 122 -17.75 6.47 -8.95
N PHE A 123 -17.54 7.79 -9.05
CA PHE A 123 -17.79 8.71 -7.93
C PHE A 123 -19.24 8.68 -7.44
N GLU A 124 -20.21 8.50 -8.34
CA GLU A 124 -21.63 8.43 -7.97
C GLU A 124 -21.91 7.21 -7.09
N GLU A 125 -21.37 6.04 -7.45
CA GLU A 125 -21.51 4.84 -6.65
C GLU A 125 -20.76 4.98 -5.32
N GLN A 126 -19.53 5.50 -5.32
CA GLN A 126 -18.76 5.71 -4.08
C GLN A 126 -19.52 6.56 -3.06
N ARG A 127 -20.21 7.61 -3.52
CA ARG A 127 -21.01 8.48 -2.64
C ARG A 127 -22.17 7.76 -1.97
N LYS A 128 -22.76 6.74 -2.61
CA LYS A 128 -23.84 5.92 -2.02
C LYS A 128 -23.34 5.04 -0.86
N HIS A 129 -22.04 4.80 -0.80
CA HIS A 129 -21.38 3.95 0.19
C HIS A 129 -20.50 4.74 1.17
N ILE A 130 -20.75 6.04 1.35
CA ILE A 130 -19.96 6.91 2.25
C ILE A 130 -19.89 6.38 3.69
N ASP A 131 -20.96 5.73 4.17
CA ASP A 131 -21.02 5.15 5.50
C ASP A 131 -20.06 3.96 5.66
N GLU A 132 -19.78 3.21 4.58
CA GLU A 132 -18.79 2.13 4.58
C GLU A 132 -17.37 2.69 4.75
N TYR A 133 -17.06 3.83 4.12
CA TYR A 133 -15.79 4.53 4.33
C TYR A 133 -15.66 5.01 5.79
N ALA A 134 -16.72 5.60 6.34
CA ALA A 134 -16.71 6.06 7.74
C ALA A 134 -16.54 4.90 8.73
N GLN A 135 -17.19 3.77 8.47
CA GLN A 135 -17.05 2.56 9.28
C GLN A 135 -15.65 1.97 9.18
N MET A 136 -15.08 1.90 7.97
CA MET A 136 -13.71 1.45 7.74
C MET A 136 -12.69 2.31 8.51
N GLN A 137 -12.85 3.64 8.51
CA GLN A 137 -11.97 4.54 9.27
C GLN A 137 -12.02 4.26 10.79
N LYS A 138 -13.23 4.08 11.35
CA LYS A 138 -13.39 3.71 12.76
C LYS A 138 -12.76 2.36 13.10
N GLU A 139 -12.85 1.38 12.20
CA GLU A 139 -12.21 0.08 12.38
C GLU A 139 -10.68 0.20 12.36
N LEU A 140 -10.12 1.08 11.53
CA LEU A 140 -8.68 1.33 11.47
C LEU A 140 -8.16 2.06 12.71
N GLU A 141 -8.91 3.03 13.23
CA GLU A 141 -8.57 3.73 14.48
C GLU A 141 -8.49 2.79 15.68
N ASN A 142 -9.30 1.73 15.69
CA ASN A 142 -9.37 0.73 16.75
C ASN A 142 -8.66 -0.58 16.40
N LEU A 143 -7.86 -0.60 15.33
CA LEU A 143 -7.19 -1.81 14.87
C LEU A 143 -6.12 -2.23 15.90
N ASP A 144 -6.21 -3.48 16.36
CA ASP A 144 -5.12 -4.13 17.10
C ASP A 144 -3.84 -4.08 16.24
N PRO A 145 -2.74 -3.43 16.70
CA PRO A 145 -1.51 -3.33 15.94
C PRO A 145 -0.94 -4.69 15.49
N ASN A 146 -1.23 -5.76 16.23
CA ASN A 146 -0.79 -7.12 15.87
C ASN A 146 -1.58 -7.72 14.71
N LYS A 147 -2.71 -7.12 14.32
CA LYS A 147 -3.52 -7.53 13.15
C LYS A 147 -3.18 -6.75 11.88
N LEU A 148 -2.31 -5.74 11.96
CA LEU A 148 -1.99 -4.84 10.84
C LEU A 148 -1.48 -5.58 9.61
N GLU A 149 -0.50 -6.47 9.79
CA GLU A 149 0.07 -7.28 8.69
C GLU A 149 -0.99 -8.22 8.09
N GLN A 150 -1.76 -8.90 8.94
CA GLN A 150 -2.82 -9.81 8.50
C GLN A 150 -3.88 -9.09 7.65
N GLU A 151 -4.37 -7.94 8.11
CA GLU A 151 -5.37 -7.15 7.38
C GLU A 151 -4.78 -6.55 6.09
N THR A 152 -3.49 -6.22 6.07
CA THR A 152 -2.79 -5.79 4.85
C THR A 152 -2.73 -6.90 3.81
N VAL A 153 -2.30 -8.10 4.20
CA VAL A 153 -2.27 -9.30 3.31
C VAL A 153 -3.66 -9.63 2.78
N LYS A 154 -4.67 -9.58 3.65
CA LYS A 154 -6.07 -9.82 3.26
C LYS A 154 -6.56 -8.80 2.25
N THR A 155 -6.38 -7.51 2.54
CA THR A 155 -6.82 -6.40 1.68
C THR A 155 -6.12 -6.46 0.32
N TYR A 156 -4.82 -6.72 0.28
CA TYR A 156 -4.06 -6.93 -0.97
C TYR A 156 -4.65 -8.04 -1.84
N ASN A 157 -4.96 -9.19 -1.25
CA ASN A 157 -5.55 -10.31 -1.97
C ASN A 157 -6.96 -10.02 -2.47
N GLU A 158 -7.73 -9.19 -1.76
CA GLU A 158 -9.06 -8.75 -2.18
C GLU A 158 -8.98 -7.79 -3.36
N ILE A 159 -8.07 -6.79 -3.31
CA ILE A 159 -7.77 -5.89 -4.43
C ILE A 159 -7.37 -6.71 -5.66
N SER A 160 -6.47 -7.68 -5.50
CA SER A 160 -5.95 -8.50 -6.60
C SER A 160 -7.04 -9.23 -7.39
N LYS A 161 -8.19 -9.52 -6.78
CA LYS A 161 -9.33 -10.16 -7.46
C LYS A 161 -10.16 -9.19 -8.29
N LEU A 162 -10.07 -7.90 -8.02
CA LEU A 162 -10.83 -6.85 -8.70
C LEU A 162 -10.08 -6.30 -9.92
N ILE A 163 -8.75 -6.48 -9.97
CA ILE A 163 -7.89 -5.98 -11.05
C ILE A 163 -8.15 -6.74 -12.35
N SER A 164 -8.75 -6.05 -13.32
CA SER A 164 -8.74 -6.42 -14.73
C SER A 164 -8.86 -5.17 -15.58
N LYS A 165 -8.32 -5.20 -16.81
CA LYS A 165 -8.47 -4.09 -17.77
C LYS A 165 -9.96 -3.77 -17.99
N GLU A 166 -10.79 -4.78 -18.16
CA GLU A 166 -12.24 -4.62 -18.36
C GLU A 166 -12.92 -3.91 -17.17
N ASN A 167 -12.55 -4.28 -15.94
CA ASN A 167 -13.11 -3.65 -14.75
C ASN A 167 -12.72 -2.18 -14.59
N LEU A 168 -11.52 -1.82 -15.05
CA LEU A 168 -10.91 -0.51 -14.81
C LEU A 168 -11.09 0.48 -15.95
N LYS A 169 -11.35 0.02 -17.19
CA LYS A 169 -11.39 0.87 -18.39
C LYS A 169 -12.38 2.04 -18.31
N ASN A 170 -13.48 1.88 -17.58
CA ASN A 170 -14.53 2.90 -17.41
C ASN A 170 -14.67 3.33 -15.94
N SER A 171 -13.61 3.19 -15.14
CA SER A 171 -13.63 3.54 -13.73
C SER A 171 -13.01 4.91 -13.49
N ASP A 172 -13.56 5.66 -12.54
CA ASP A 172 -12.99 6.91 -12.03
C ASP A 172 -11.82 6.67 -11.05
N VAL A 173 -11.41 5.41 -10.86
CA VAL A 173 -10.32 5.03 -9.97
C VAL A 173 -8.99 5.57 -10.50
N SER A 174 -8.30 6.36 -9.68
CA SER A 174 -6.90 6.70 -9.92
C SER A 174 -6.03 5.43 -9.92
N LEU A 175 -5.37 5.15 -11.05
CA LEU A 175 -4.55 3.94 -11.22
C LEU A 175 -3.18 4.04 -10.54
N VAL A 176 -2.60 5.24 -10.44
CA VAL A 176 -1.22 5.43 -9.94
C VAL A 176 -1.20 5.89 -8.48
N GLY A 177 -1.76 7.07 -8.18
CA GLY A 177 -1.94 7.50 -6.78
C GLY A 177 -3.17 6.82 -6.15
N PRO A 178 -3.31 6.68 -4.83
CA PRO A 178 -2.34 6.77 -3.72
C PRO A 178 -1.60 5.45 -3.41
N ASN A 179 -1.84 4.37 -4.16
CA ASN A 179 -1.18 3.06 -3.93
C ASN A 179 0.35 3.14 -3.98
N VAL A 180 0.88 4.05 -4.80
CA VAL A 180 2.31 4.32 -4.86
C VAL A 180 2.93 4.65 -3.51
N ASN A 181 2.23 5.38 -2.63
CA ASN A 181 2.71 5.69 -1.28
C ASN A 181 2.92 4.42 -0.47
N VAL A 182 2.02 3.44 -0.61
CA VAL A 182 2.12 2.14 0.08
C VAL A 182 3.35 1.39 -0.41
N ALA A 183 3.65 1.44 -1.70
CA ALA A 183 4.84 0.80 -2.26
C ALA A 183 6.14 1.40 -1.69
N HIS A 184 6.27 2.72 -1.65
CA HIS A 184 7.45 3.38 -1.05
C HIS A 184 7.59 3.06 0.44
N ILE A 185 6.51 3.17 1.22
CA ILE A 185 6.52 2.86 2.64
C ILE A 185 6.98 1.42 2.88
N LEU A 186 6.46 0.46 2.12
CA LEU A 186 6.87 -0.94 2.23
C LEU A 186 8.33 -1.17 1.81
N GLN A 187 8.85 -0.42 0.85
CA GLN A 187 10.27 -0.42 0.50
C GLN A 187 11.14 0.22 1.61
N GLY A 188 10.54 1.00 2.51
CA GLY A 188 11.23 1.75 3.58
C GLY A 188 11.76 3.10 3.12
N ASP A 189 11.25 3.60 1.99
CA ASP A 189 11.45 4.97 1.55
C ASP A 189 10.29 5.81 2.11
N TYR A 190 10.57 6.79 2.97
CA TYR A 190 9.56 7.59 3.66
C TYR A 190 9.55 9.07 3.25
N GLU A 191 10.52 9.48 2.44
CA GLU A 191 10.78 10.88 2.06
C GLU A 191 10.77 11.08 0.54
N TRP A 192 10.09 10.20 -0.20
CA TRP A 192 10.02 10.25 -1.65
C TRP A 192 9.54 11.62 -2.15
N ASN A 193 10.24 12.13 -3.16
CA ASN A 193 9.91 13.37 -3.87
C ASN A 193 9.93 13.08 -5.37
N TYR A 194 8.87 13.45 -6.08
CA TYR A 194 8.74 13.26 -7.52
C TYR A 194 8.81 14.59 -8.27
#